data_AF-A0A845RC92-F1
#
_entry.id   AF-A0A845RC92-F1
#
_cell.length_a   1.000
_cell.length_b   1.000
_cell.length_c   1.000
_cell.angle_alpha   90.00
_cell.angle_beta   90.00
_cell.angle_gamma   90.00
#
_symmetry.space_group_name_H-M   'P 1'
#
loop_
_entity.id
_entity.type
_entity.pdbx_description
1 polymer ?
#
loop_
_entity_poly.entity_id
_entity_poly.type
_entity_poly.pdbx_seq_one_letter_code
_entity_poly.pdbx_strand_id
1 'polypeptide(L)'
;MRDIPYTSKLDHAEDGRPLALDYFILVRDGEPEQYGIKVIEKNSGAQSLAFDLTTEPERIYTLADKLSRNSVTPATLLDIVDDWL
;
A
#
# COMPACT_ATOMS: atom_id res chain seq x y z
N MET A 1 12.03 -10.98 -3.55
CA MET A 1 11.00 -9.96 -3.29
C MET A 1 10.12 -9.86 -4.53
N ARG A 2 8.81 -9.97 -4.34
CA ARG A 2 7.79 -10.01 -5.39
C ARG A 2 6.77 -8.91 -5.11
N ASP A 3 6.41 -8.13 -6.13
CA ASP A 3 5.28 -7.22 -6.11
C ASP A 3 4.06 -7.90 -6.72
N ILE A 4 2.99 -8.01 -5.94
CA ILE A 4 1.71 -8.57 -6.37
C ILE A 4 0.75 -7.39 -6.54
N PRO A 5 0.30 -7.09 -7.77
CA PRO A 5 -0.72 -6.06 -7.96
C PRO A 5 -1.99 -6.47 -7.23
N TYR A 6 -2.45 -5.61 -6.32
CA TYR A 6 -3.65 -5.87 -5.53
C TYR A 6 -4.86 -5.14 -6.13
N THR A 7 -4.78 -3.81 -6.25
CA THR A 7 -5.83 -3.01 -6.87
C THR A 7 -5.33 -1.65 -7.33
N SER A 8 -6.09 -1.02 -8.21
CA SER A 8 -5.83 0.31 -8.77
C SER A 8 -7.07 1.17 -8.58
N LYS A 9 -6.91 2.39 -8.08
CA LYS A 9 -8.01 3.30 -7.78
C LYS A 9 -7.76 4.67 -8.39
N LEU A 10 -8.81 5.22 -8.99
CA LEU A 10 -8.86 6.62 -9.41
C LEU A 10 -9.75 7.35 -8.41
N ASP A 11 -9.17 8.31 -7.72
CA ASP A 11 -9.83 9.15 -6.72
C ASP A 11 -9.53 10.62 -7.00
N HIS A 12 -10.03 11.52 -6.16
CA HIS A 12 -9.69 12.94 -6.23
C HIS A 12 -9.15 13.39 -4.88
N ALA A 13 -8.02 14.09 -4.89
CA ALA A 13 -7.53 14.78 -3.70
C ALA A 13 -8.56 15.83 -3.24
N GLU A 14 -8.45 16.30 -2.00
CA GLU A 14 -9.32 17.35 -1.47
C GLU A 14 -9.29 18.64 -2.32
N ASP A 15 -8.17 18.91 -3.00
CA ASP A 15 -7.99 20.01 -3.96
C ASP A 15 -8.64 19.73 -5.34
N GLY A 16 -9.35 18.61 -5.51
CA GLY A 16 -9.97 18.18 -6.77
C GLY A 16 -9.01 17.60 -7.80
N ARG A 17 -7.72 17.46 -7.47
CA ARG A 17 -6.72 16.85 -8.37
C ARG A 17 -7.00 15.35 -8.52
N PRO A 18 -6.95 14.80 -9.73
CA PRO A 18 -7.07 13.36 -9.90
C PRO A 18 -5.91 12.66 -9.20
N LEU A 19 -6.22 11.65 -8.40
CA LEU A 19 -5.29 10.75 -7.75
C LEU A 19 -5.42 9.38 -8.40
N ALA A 20 -4.36 8.91 -9.04
CA ALA A 20 -4.32 7.57 -9.59
C ALA A 20 -3.40 6.72 -8.71
N LEU A 21 -4.01 5.91 -7.84
CA LEU A 21 -3.32 5.15 -6.80
C LEU A 21 -3.30 3.66 -7.15
N ASP A 22 -2.11 3.08 -7.24
CA ASP A 22 -1.93 1.63 -7.38
C ASP A 22 -1.38 1.04 -6.09
N TYR A 23 -2.03 -0.02 -5.63
CA TYR A 23 -1.69 -0.75 -4.42
C TYR A 23 -1.12 -2.11 -4.79
N PHE A 24 0.04 -2.42 -4.24
CA PHE A 24 0.75 -3.68 -4.42
C PHE A 24 1.06 -4.30 -3.07
N ILE A 25 0.93 -5.61 -3.00
CA ILE A 25 1.40 -6.40 -1.86
C ILE A 25 2.84 -6.81 -2.17
N LEU A 26 3.74 -6.51 -1.25
CA LEU A 26 5.13 -6.89 -1.34
C LEU A 26 5.32 -8.19 -0.57
N VAL A 27 5.89 -9.20 -1.21
CA VAL A 27 6.22 -10.47 -0.58
C VAL A 27 7.73 -10.65 -0.62
N ARG A 28 8.33 -10.80 0.55
CA ARG A 28 9.73 -11.16 0.72
C ARG A 28 9.79 -12.63 1.10
N ASP A 29 10.31 -13.44 0.17
CA ASP A 29 10.67 -14.83 0.44
C ASP A 29 11.61 -14.90 1.66
N GLY A 30 11.25 -15.73 2.63
CA GLY A 30 11.92 -15.92 3.91
C GLY A 30 11.19 -16.99 4.72
N GLU A 31 11.78 -17.42 5.84
CA GLU A 31 11.13 -18.33 6.80
C GLU A 31 11.09 -17.64 8.18
N PRO A 32 9.97 -17.00 8.55
CA PRO A 32 8.70 -16.87 7.80
C PRO A 32 8.76 -15.85 6.65
N GLU A 33 7.85 -15.98 5.68
CA GLU A 33 7.67 -14.98 4.62
C GLU A 33 7.24 -13.65 5.23
N GLN A 34 7.77 -12.55 4.70
CA GLN A 34 7.42 -11.22 5.18
C GLN A 34 6.62 -10.46 4.13
N TYR A 35 5.52 -9.88 4.58
CA TYR A 35 4.58 -9.15 3.77
C TYR A 35 4.70 -7.64 4.03
N GLY A 36 4.50 -6.88 2.97
CA GLY A 36 4.53 -5.43 2.97
C GLY A 36 3.53 -4.85 1.97
N ILE A 37 3.40 -3.53 1.96
CA ILE A 37 2.56 -2.80 1.01
C ILE A 37 3.41 -1.78 0.26
N LYS A 38 3.11 -1.61 -1.02
CA LYS A 38 3.58 -0.49 -1.83
C LYS A 38 2.39 0.25 -2.40
N VAL A 39 2.43 1.58 -2.30
CA VAL A 39 1.46 2.48 -2.91
C VAL A 39 2.20 3.37 -3.90
N ILE A 40 1.66 3.48 -5.10
CA ILE A 40 2.19 4.34 -6.17
C ILE A 40 1.11 5.30 -6.59
N GLU A 41 1.43 6.58 -6.65
CA GLU A 41 0.58 7.62 -7.18
C GLU A 41 1.07 8.00 -8.58
N LYS A 42 0.32 7.60 -9.62
CA LYS A 42 0.72 7.67 -11.03
C LYS A 42 0.80 9.07 -11.61
N ASN A 43 0.05 10.04 -11.10
CA ASN A 43 0.03 11.40 -11.64
C ASN A 43 1.26 12.19 -11.19
N SER A 44 1.66 12.08 -9.92
CA SER A 44 2.91 12.69 -9.41
C SER A 44 4.14 11.81 -9.59
N GLY A 45 3.95 10.49 -9.77
CA GLY A 45 5.04 9.51 -9.75
C GLY A 45 5.57 9.22 -8.34
N ALA A 46 4.91 9.74 -7.31
CA ALA A 46 5.26 9.48 -5.92
C ALA A 46 5.00 8.00 -5.60
N GLN A 47 5.90 7.38 -4.86
CA GLN A 47 5.71 6.02 -4.37
C GLN A 47 6.21 5.91 -2.94
N SER A 48 5.54 5.06 -2.18
CA SER A 48 5.96 4.71 -0.83
C SER A 48 5.77 3.23 -0.63
N LEU A 49 6.64 2.67 0.19
CA LEU A 49 6.67 1.24 0.45
C LEU A 49 6.93 1.03 1.93
N ALA A 50 6.27 0.02 2.47
CA ALA A 50 6.38 -0.39 3.85
C ALA A 50 6.57 -1.90 3.88
N PHE A 51 7.73 -2.33 4.35
CA PHE A 51 8.11 -3.74 4.48
C PHE A 51 8.00 -4.21 5.92
N ASP A 52 8.18 -5.52 6.12
CA ASP A 52 8.25 -6.12 7.45
C ASP A 52 7.01 -5.84 8.31
N LEU A 53 5.85 -5.68 7.66
CA LEU A 53 4.60 -5.35 8.33
C LEU A 53 4.06 -6.55 9.09
N THR A 54 4.05 -7.70 8.43
CA THR A 54 3.52 -8.93 9.02
C THR A 54 4.09 -10.14 8.32
N THR A 55 4.09 -11.27 9.02
CA THR A 55 4.39 -12.59 8.47
C THR A 55 3.11 -13.35 8.10
N GLU A 56 1.94 -12.79 8.39
CA GLU A 56 0.63 -13.38 8.12
C GLU A 56 0.01 -12.78 6.83
N PRO A 57 -0.27 -13.60 5.80
CA PRO A 57 -0.83 -13.10 4.55
C PRO A 57 -2.21 -12.45 4.74
N GLU A 58 -3.09 -13.03 5.56
CA GLU A 58 -4.44 -12.50 5.77
C GLU A 58 -4.44 -11.06 6.32
N ARG A 59 -3.47 -10.76 7.20
CA ARG A 59 -3.29 -9.41 7.77
C ARG A 59 -2.86 -8.41 6.70
N ILE A 60 -1.96 -8.80 5.79
CA ILE A 60 -1.53 -7.88 4.72
C ILE A 60 -2.65 -7.59 3.74
N TYR A 61 -3.47 -8.59 3.38
CA TYR A 61 -4.62 -8.38 2.49
C TYR A 61 -5.68 -7.48 3.14
N THR A 62 -5.91 -7.63 4.45
CA THR A 62 -6.82 -6.78 5.22
C THR A 62 -6.31 -5.33 5.27
N LEU A 63 -5.00 -5.14 5.46
CA LEU A 63 -4.40 -3.82 5.42
C LEU A 63 -4.52 -3.21 4.01
N ALA A 64 -4.22 -3.97 2.95
CA ALA A 64 -4.37 -3.50 1.57
C ALA A 64 -5.80 -3.06 1.24
N ASP A 65 -6.82 -3.81 1.67
CA ASP A 65 -8.23 -3.43 1.54
C ASP A 65 -8.50 -2.10 2.28
N LYS A 66 -8.07 -1.96 3.54
CA LYS A 66 -8.24 -0.71 4.30
C LYS A 66 -7.58 0.49 3.63
N LEU A 67 -6.34 0.33 3.14
CA LEU A 67 -5.59 1.40 2.47
C LEU A 67 -6.27 1.82 1.17
N SER A 68 -6.70 0.86 0.36
CA SER A 68 -7.40 1.14 -0.90
C SER A 68 -8.78 1.76 -0.70
N ARG A 69 -9.52 1.37 0.33
CA ARG A 69 -10.82 1.98 0.67
C ARG A 69 -10.69 3.43 1.06
N ASN A 70 -9.68 3.77 1.86
CA ASN A 70 -9.43 5.13 2.32
C ASN A 70 -8.63 5.98 1.33
N SER A 71 -8.33 5.46 0.13
CA SER A 71 -7.57 6.17 -0.90
C SER A 71 -6.22 6.67 -0.35
N VAL A 72 -5.55 5.83 0.44
CA VAL A 72 -4.28 6.17 1.08
C VAL A 72 -3.23 6.50 0.03
N THR A 73 -2.60 7.64 0.20
CA THR A 73 -1.55 8.12 -0.69
C THR A 73 -0.19 7.62 -0.21
N PRO A 74 0.83 7.58 -1.07
CA PRO A 74 2.19 7.25 -0.63
C PRO A 74 2.70 8.18 0.50
N ALA A 75 2.22 9.42 0.59
CA ALA A 75 2.60 10.35 1.65
C ALA A 75 2.03 9.95 3.02
N THR A 76 0.83 9.39 3.06
CA THR A 76 0.16 8.98 4.32
C THR A 76 0.33 7.49 4.64
N LEU A 77 0.90 6.71 3.72
CA LEU A 77 1.13 5.27 3.92
C LEU A 77 1.92 4.96 5.18
N LEU A 78 3.05 5.64 5.38
CA LEU A 78 3.96 5.35 6.51
C LEU A 78 3.30 5.67 7.85
N ASP A 79 2.53 6.76 7.92
CA ASP A 79 1.81 7.17 9.13
C ASP A 79 0.76 6.13 9.55
N ILE A 80 -0.01 5.63 8.58
CA ILE A 80 -1.04 4.60 8.82
C ILE A 80 -0.42 3.25 9.16
N VAL A 81 0.72 2.92 8.54
CA VAL A 81 1.47 1.71 8.83
C VAL A 81 2.06 1.73 10.23
N ASP A 82 2.63 2.88 10.64
CA ASP A 82 3.23 3.06 11.96
C ASP A 82 2.17 2.94 13.07
N ASP A 83 0.96 3.50 12.86
CA ASP A 83 -0.19 3.34 13.76
C ASP A 83 -0.71 1.88 13.83
N TRP A 84 -0.44 1.08 12.80
CA TRP A 84 -0.90 -0.31 12.71
C TRP A 84 0.04 -1.34 13.36
N LEU A 85 1.35 -1.03 13.46
CA LEU A 85 2.40 -1.89 14.03
C LEU A 85 2.37 -1.94 15.56
#